data_AF-A0A6C0C1B6-F1
#
_entry.id   AF-A0A6C0C1B6-F1
#
_cell.length_a   1.000
_cell.length_b   1.000
_cell.length_c   1.000
_cell.angle_alpha   90.00
_cell.angle_beta   90.00
_cell.angle_gamma   90.00
#
_symmetry.space_group_name_H-M   'P 1'
#
loop_
_entity.id
_entity.type
_entity.pdbx_description
1 polymer ?
#
loop_
_entity_poly.entity_id
_entity_poly.type
_entity_poly.pdbx_seq_one_letter_code
_entity_poly.pdbx_strand_id
1 'polypeptide(L)'
;MIVVIIVICFYIYLKNDGEFDLKCIISQVDGNKYCVRERNKLQEAADLLATVTNKCMDLKDYVNDNYGDEEAVQRLVKGFSKTKIKETLPTSKFTAYSENKGEKLAFCLNKKKKDNSNLIDEHTLMFVAIHEMAHIMTESIGHKQEFWDNFQYLLEKAEEAGIHKPKDYKNEPQEYCGMTITDNPYYDH
;
A
#
# COMPACT_ATOMS: atom_id res chain seq x y z
N MET A 1 -26.95 -35.23 -14.39
CA MET A 1 -26.11 -34.17 -15.00
C MET A 1 -26.42 -32.80 -14.42
N ILE A 2 -27.69 -32.34 -14.42
CA ILE A 2 -28.10 -31.02 -13.89
C ILE A 2 -27.78 -30.84 -12.39
N VAL A 3 -28.05 -31.85 -11.55
CA VAL A 3 -27.76 -31.78 -10.10
C VAL A 3 -26.27 -31.64 -9.81
N VAL A 4 -25.42 -32.33 -10.57
CA VAL A 4 -23.96 -32.25 -10.45
C VAL A 4 -23.46 -30.87 -10.87
N ILE A 5 -24.04 -30.30 -11.93
CA ILE A 5 -23.72 -28.92 -12.36
C ILE A 5 -24.13 -27.92 -11.28
N ILE A 6 -25.32 -28.05 -10.67
CA ILE A 6 -25.75 -27.15 -9.59
C ILE A 6 -24.84 -27.27 -8.36
N VAL A 7 -24.43 -28.49 -7.97
CA VAL A 7 -23.50 -28.70 -6.85
C VAL A 7 -22.12 -28.14 -7.17
N ILE A 8 -21.62 -28.27 -8.40
CA ILE A 8 -20.36 -27.67 -8.83
C ILE A 8 -20.46 -26.14 -8.86
N CYS A 9 -21.53 -25.57 -9.40
CA CYS A 9 -21.76 -24.13 -9.41
C CYS A 9 -21.89 -23.58 -7.98
N PHE A 10 -22.58 -24.30 -7.08
CA PHE A 10 -22.71 -23.93 -5.68
C PHE A 10 -21.37 -24.05 -4.95
N TYR A 11 -20.59 -25.10 -5.21
CA TYR A 11 -19.23 -25.25 -4.67
C TYR A 11 -18.28 -24.17 -5.19
N ILE A 12 -18.35 -23.83 -6.48
CA ILE A 12 -17.58 -22.73 -7.07
C ILE A 12 -18.04 -21.39 -6.49
N TYR A 13 -19.33 -21.15 -6.32
CA TYR A 13 -19.87 -19.94 -5.68
C TYR A 13 -19.36 -19.80 -4.24
N LEU A 14 -19.46 -20.85 -3.43
CA LEU A 14 -18.92 -20.88 -2.07
C LEU A 14 -17.39 -20.73 -2.00
N LYS A 15 -16.67 -21.07 -3.08
CA LYS A 15 -15.21 -20.96 -3.16
C LYS A 15 -14.74 -19.61 -3.74
N ASN A 16 -15.56 -18.99 -4.60
CA ASN A 16 -15.26 -17.76 -5.32
C ASN A 16 -15.83 -16.50 -4.65
N ASP A 17 -16.44 -16.63 -3.48
CA ASP A 17 -16.98 -15.53 -2.65
C ASP A 17 -15.93 -14.45 -2.28
N GLY A 18 -14.66 -14.61 -2.70
CA GLY A 18 -13.57 -13.65 -2.48
C GLY A 18 -13.03 -12.92 -3.72
N GLU A 19 -13.38 -13.33 -4.95
CA GLU A 19 -12.91 -12.66 -6.19
C GLU A 19 -13.79 -11.47 -6.60
N PHE A 20 -15.01 -11.35 -6.05
CA PHE A 20 -15.95 -10.25 -6.28
C PHE A 20 -15.88 -9.14 -5.22
N ASP A 21 -14.91 -9.18 -4.30
CA ASP A 21 -14.88 -8.35 -3.09
C ASP A 21 -14.44 -6.90 -3.29
N LEU A 22 -13.92 -6.54 -4.46
CA LEU A 22 -13.48 -5.17 -4.74
C LEU A 22 -14.45 -4.45 -5.68
N LYS A 23 -14.91 -3.30 -5.24
CA LYS A 23 -15.66 -2.35 -6.05
C LYS A 23 -14.74 -1.23 -6.48
N CYS A 24 -14.70 -0.98 -7.79
CA CYS A 24 -13.85 0.05 -8.35
C CYS A 24 -14.66 1.32 -8.65
N ILE A 25 -14.30 2.42 -8.00
CA ILE A 25 -14.97 3.72 -8.15
C ILE A 25 -13.96 4.81 -8.51
N ILE A 26 -14.47 5.96 -8.97
CA ILE A 26 -13.65 7.15 -9.24
C ILE A 26 -13.42 7.90 -7.92
N SER A 27 -12.17 8.20 -7.61
CA SER A 27 -11.85 9.08 -6.47
C SER A 27 -12.24 10.52 -6.78
N GLN A 28 -12.71 11.23 -5.75
CA GLN A 28 -12.98 12.66 -5.81
C GLN A 28 -11.71 13.51 -5.62
N VAL A 29 -10.59 12.91 -5.22
CA VAL A 29 -9.31 13.59 -4.99
C VAL A 29 -8.58 13.87 -6.29
N ASP A 30 -8.53 12.90 -7.21
CA ASP A 30 -7.73 12.98 -8.44
C ASP A 30 -8.47 12.53 -9.71
N GLY A 31 -9.70 12.04 -9.60
CA GLY A 31 -10.48 11.54 -10.73
C GLY A 31 -10.03 10.16 -11.27
N ASN A 32 -9.07 9.50 -10.62
CA ASN A 32 -8.60 8.17 -11.01
C ASN A 32 -9.50 7.06 -10.43
N LYS A 33 -9.44 5.88 -11.05
CA LYS A 33 -10.21 4.71 -10.63
C LYS A 33 -9.43 3.86 -9.63
N TYR A 34 -10.00 3.67 -8.44
CA TYR A 34 -9.44 2.83 -7.38
C TYR A 34 -10.37 1.67 -7.04
N CYS A 35 -9.79 0.48 -6.84
CA CYS A 35 -10.53 -0.72 -6.44
C CYS A 35 -10.35 -0.98 -4.95
N VAL A 36 -11.44 -0.87 -4.20
CA VAL A 36 -11.48 -0.98 -2.73
C VAL A 36 -12.51 -2.00 -2.29
N ARG A 37 -12.40 -2.54 -1.07
CA ARG A 37 -13.37 -3.51 -0.55
C ARG A 37 -14.74 -2.87 -0.42
N GLU A 38 -15.79 -3.65 -0.70
CA GLU A 38 -17.16 -3.20 -0.47
C GLU A 38 -17.40 -2.91 1.01
N ARG A 39 -17.87 -1.68 1.30
CA ARG A 39 -18.12 -1.15 2.65
C ARG A 39 -18.97 0.12 2.57
N ASN A 40 -19.51 0.57 3.71
CA ASN A 40 -20.25 1.83 3.79
C ASN A 40 -19.40 3.06 3.39
N LYS A 41 -18.12 3.06 3.76
CA LYS A 41 -17.14 4.12 3.49
C LYS A 41 -16.41 3.96 2.16
N LEU A 42 -17.13 3.62 1.10
CA LEU A 42 -16.54 3.27 -0.19
C LEU A 42 -15.75 4.44 -0.79
N GLN A 43 -16.34 5.64 -0.81
CA GLN A 43 -15.71 6.84 -1.34
C GLN A 43 -14.48 7.25 -0.53
N GLU A 44 -14.59 7.28 0.80
CA GLU A 44 -13.47 7.59 1.71
C GLU A 44 -12.28 6.62 1.51
N ALA A 45 -12.54 5.33 1.26
CA ALA A 45 -11.49 4.36 1.00
C ALA A 45 -10.76 4.62 -0.33
N ALA A 46 -11.50 4.94 -1.40
CA ALA A 46 -10.92 5.29 -2.70
C ALA A 46 -10.13 6.60 -2.62
N ASP A 47 -10.67 7.60 -1.92
CA ASP A 47 -10.03 8.89 -1.73
C ASP A 47 -8.78 8.78 -0.85
N LEU A 48 -8.78 7.92 0.17
CA LEU A 48 -7.59 7.62 0.97
C LEU A 48 -6.46 7.02 0.12
N LEU A 49 -6.79 6.06 -0.76
CA LEU A 49 -5.81 5.51 -1.70
C LEU A 49 -5.30 6.58 -2.67
N ALA A 50 -6.19 7.43 -3.20
CA ALA A 50 -5.81 8.51 -4.10
C ALA A 50 -4.86 9.51 -3.44
N THR A 51 -5.18 9.96 -2.22
CA THR A 51 -4.32 10.88 -1.46
C THR A 51 -2.94 10.30 -1.21
N VAL A 52 -2.85 9.03 -0.77
CA VAL A 52 -1.54 8.38 -0.56
C VAL A 52 -0.83 8.14 -1.88
N THR A 53 -1.54 7.80 -2.96
CA THR A 53 -0.95 7.65 -4.31
C THR A 53 -0.30 8.95 -4.76
N ASN A 54 -0.99 10.07 -4.62
CA ASN A 54 -0.45 11.38 -4.99
C ASN A 54 0.79 11.72 -4.17
N LYS A 55 0.78 11.47 -2.86
CA LYS A 55 1.96 11.66 -1.99
C LYS A 55 3.13 10.75 -2.38
N CYS A 56 2.87 9.51 -2.78
CA CYS A 56 3.92 8.62 -3.31
C CYS A 56 4.50 9.13 -4.63
N MET A 57 3.64 9.69 -5.51
CA MET A 57 4.09 10.33 -6.74
C MET A 57 4.96 11.56 -6.44
N ASP A 58 4.51 12.43 -5.54
CA ASP A 58 5.24 13.62 -5.11
C ASP A 58 6.62 13.23 -4.54
N LEU A 59 6.69 12.17 -3.73
CA LEU A 59 7.95 11.68 -3.17
C LEU A 59 8.87 11.13 -4.26
N LYS A 60 8.32 10.32 -5.18
CA LYS A 60 9.06 9.76 -6.32
C LYS A 60 9.59 10.88 -7.23
N ASP A 61 8.81 11.93 -7.47
CA ASP A 61 9.22 13.09 -8.26
C ASP A 61 10.29 13.90 -7.50
N TYR A 62 10.11 14.16 -6.20
CA TYR A 62 11.11 14.84 -5.37
C TYR A 62 12.47 14.13 -5.38
N VAL A 63 12.51 12.81 -5.18
CA VAL A 63 13.80 12.09 -5.19
C VAL A 63 14.39 12.01 -6.59
N ASN A 64 13.58 11.93 -7.64
CA ASN A 64 14.06 11.95 -9.02
C ASN A 64 14.70 13.29 -9.38
N ASP A 65 14.06 14.40 -9.01
CA ASP A 65 14.51 15.74 -9.36
C ASP A 65 15.82 16.12 -8.66
N ASN A 66 16.08 15.55 -7.47
CA ASN A 66 17.27 15.85 -6.67
C ASN A 66 18.37 14.78 -6.78
N TYR A 67 18.01 13.52 -7.04
CA TYR A 67 18.90 12.35 -6.94
C TYR A 67 18.70 11.33 -8.08
N GLY A 68 18.17 11.74 -9.24
CA GLY A 68 17.82 10.86 -10.36
C GLY A 68 18.97 10.06 -11.01
N ASP A 69 20.22 10.41 -10.71
CA ASP A 69 21.39 9.66 -11.18
C ASP A 69 21.68 8.41 -10.33
N GLU A 70 21.08 8.29 -9.15
CA GLU A 70 21.24 7.12 -8.29
C GLU A 70 20.46 5.93 -8.85
N GLU A 71 21.12 4.77 -9.01
CA GLU A 71 20.49 3.57 -9.58
C GLU A 71 19.23 3.14 -8.82
N ALA A 72 19.23 3.31 -7.50
CA ALA A 72 18.08 3.01 -6.65
C ALA A 72 16.88 3.90 -6.98
N VAL A 73 17.11 5.20 -7.16
CA VAL A 73 16.08 6.17 -7.57
C VAL A 73 15.56 5.84 -8.97
N GLN A 74 16.44 5.48 -9.91
CA GLN A 74 16.03 5.08 -11.26
C GLN A 74 15.12 3.83 -11.24
N ARG A 75 15.42 2.85 -10.36
CA ARG A 75 14.54 1.69 -10.15
C ARG A 75 13.17 2.10 -9.62
N LEU A 76 13.13 3.00 -8.64
CA LEU A 76 11.89 3.55 -8.09
C LEU A 76 11.06 4.23 -9.17
N VAL A 77 11.64 5.17 -9.92
CA VAL A 77 10.95 5.92 -10.98
C VAL A 77 10.39 4.98 -12.04
N LYS A 78 11.21 4.04 -12.53
CA LYS A 78 10.81 3.06 -13.53
C LYS A 78 9.69 2.17 -13.01
N GLY A 79 9.83 1.61 -11.81
CA GLY A 79 8.86 0.70 -11.19
C GLY A 79 7.55 1.38 -10.84
N PHE A 80 7.59 2.64 -10.41
CA PHE A 80 6.40 3.37 -9.99
C PHE A 80 5.59 4.00 -11.14
N SER A 81 6.21 4.21 -12.30
CA SER A 81 5.62 4.92 -13.45
C SER A 81 4.28 4.38 -13.97
N LYS A 82 3.99 3.09 -13.74
CA LYS A 82 2.76 2.40 -14.19
C LYS A 82 2.08 1.63 -13.06
N THR A 83 2.39 1.96 -11.81
CA THR A 83 1.87 1.24 -10.64
C THR A 83 0.35 1.33 -10.58
N LYS A 84 -0.29 0.16 -10.46
CA LYS A 84 -1.71 0.08 -10.13
C LYS A 84 -1.86 -0.07 -8.62
N ILE A 85 -2.53 0.89 -7.98
CA ILE A 85 -2.79 0.85 -6.54
C ILE A 85 -4.23 0.38 -6.29
N LYS A 86 -4.38 -0.55 -5.36
CA LYS A 86 -5.69 -1.08 -4.94
C LYS A 86 -5.70 -1.47 -3.48
N GLU A 87 -6.87 -1.80 -2.96
CA GLU A 87 -6.97 -2.48 -1.69
C GLU A 87 -6.68 -3.99 -1.83
N THR A 88 -6.09 -4.57 -0.79
CA THR A 88 -5.96 -6.02 -0.60
C THR A 88 -7.33 -6.67 -0.46
N LEU A 89 -7.46 -7.94 -0.84
CA LEU A 89 -8.69 -8.71 -0.59
C LEU A 89 -8.90 -8.99 0.91
N PRO A 90 -10.14 -9.14 1.40
CA PRO A 90 -10.41 -9.57 2.78
C PRO A 90 -9.72 -10.89 3.15
N THR A 91 -9.57 -11.77 2.16
CA THR A 91 -8.92 -13.09 2.26
C THR A 91 -7.40 -13.02 2.14
N SER A 92 -6.83 -11.83 1.88
CA SER A 92 -5.39 -11.65 1.74
C SER A 92 -4.65 -12.08 3.01
N LYS A 93 -3.55 -12.82 2.82
CA LYS A 93 -2.61 -13.15 3.90
C LYS A 93 -1.71 -11.97 4.26
N PHE A 94 -1.50 -11.05 3.31
CA PHE A 94 -0.64 -9.89 3.43
C PHE A 94 -1.45 -8.63 3.75
N THR A 95 -0.89 -7.76 4.59
CA THR A 95 -1.46 -6.45 4.95
C THR A 95 -1.11 -5.37 3.93
N ALA A 96 0.07 -5.45 3.34
CA ALA A 96 0.46 -4.73 2.14
C ALA A 96 1.38 -5.60 1.29
N TYR A 97 1.47 -5.32 -0.02
CA TYR A 97 2.45 -5.97 -0.88
C TYR A 97 2.70 -5.19 -2.18
N SER A 98 3.89 -5.41 -2.73
CA SER A 98 4.31 -5.01 -4.08
C SER A 98 4.48 -6.22 -4.99
N GLU A 99 3.88 -6.19 -6.18
CA GLU A 99 4.08 -7.19 -7.24
C GLU A 99 5.02 -6.65 -8.33
N ASN A 100 5.91 -7.51 -8.84
CA ASN A 100 6.77 -7.24 -9.99
C ASN A 100 7.52 -5.89 -9.94
N LYS A 101 8.12 -5.55 -8.79
CA LYS A 101 8.87 -4.31 -8.57
C LYS A 101 8.05 -3.06 -8.95
N GLY A 102 6.82 -2.99 -8.45
CA GLY A 102 5.98 -1.80 -8.55
C GLY A 102 4.89 -1.85 -9.62
N GLU A 103 4.72 -2.94 -10.37
CA GLU A 103 3.60 -3.05 -11.31
C GLU A 103 2.25 -2.87 -10.60
N LYS A 104 2.14 -3.41 -9.39
CA LYS A 104 0.98 -3.25 -8.54
C LYS A 104 1.40 -3.14 -7.07
N LEU A 105 0.78 -2.19 -6.38
CA LEU A 105 0.80 -2.12 -4.93
C LEU A 105 -0.62 -2.38 -4.40
N ALA A 106 -0.69 -3.13 -3.31
CA ALA A 106 -1.95 -3.34 -2.62
C ALA A 106 -1.79 -3.05 -1.14
N PHE A 107 -2.74 -2.31 -0.57
CA PHE A 107 -2.74 -1.93 0.84
C PHE A 107 -3.99 -2.43 1.53
N CYS A 108 -3.93 -2.68 2.83
CA CYS A 108 -5.11 -2.97 3.62
C CYS A 108 -5.55 -1.66 4.28
N LEU A 109 -6.80 -1.24 4.09
CA LEU A 109 -7.23 0.07 4.54
C LEU A 109 -7.86 0.05 5.92
N ASN A 110 -7.70 -1.02 6.69
CA ASN A 110 -8.38 -1.20 7.97
C ASN A 110 -7.42 -1.01 9.15
N LYS A 111 -7.91 -0.52 10.28
CA LYS A 111 -7.13 -0.56 11.53
C LYS A 111 -6.94 -1.98 12.05
N LYS A 112 -8.00 -2.78 11.99
CA LYS A 112 -8.02 -4.19 12.45
C LYS A 112 -8.40 -5.13 11.32
N LYS A 113 -7.84 -6.34 11.32
CA LYS A 113 -8.00 -7.32 10.22
C LYS A 113 -9.45 -7.63 9.85
N LYS A 114 -10.34 -7.73 10.84
CA LYS A 114 -11.77 -8.06 10.65
C LYS A 114 -12.70 -6.86 10.74
N ASP A 115 -12.16 -5.64 10.81
CA ASP A 115 -12.95 -4.42 10.95
C ASP A 115 -13.02 -3.70 9.61
N ASN A 116 -14.13 -3.84 8.90
CA ASN A 116 -14.35 -3.19 7.59
C ASN A 116 -14.93 -1.76 7.71
N SER A 117 -15.20 -1.30 8.93
CA SER A 117 -15.88 -0.03 9.21
C SER A 117 -14.91 1.11 9.52
N ASN A 118 -13.74 0.79 10.07
CA ASN A 118 -12.74 1.78 10.47
C ASN A 118 -11.54 1.77 9.53
N LEU A 119 -11.45 2.85 8.74
CA LEU A 119 -10.30 3.08 7.88
C LEU A 119 -9.06 3.42 8.73
N ILE A 120 -7.91 2.97 8.26
CA ILE A 120 -6.61 3.42 8.75
C ILE A 120 -6.43 4.91 8.46
N ASP A 121 -5.68 5.62 9.30
CA ASP A 121 -5.32 7.00 9.01
C ASP A 121 -4.29 7.10 7.88
N GLU A 122 -4.33 8.22 7.17
CA GLU A 122 -3.44 8.52 6.05
C GLU A 122 -1.96 8.50 6.44
N HIS A 123 -1.63 8.98 7.66
CA HIS A 123 -0.25 9.05 8.12
C HIS A 123 0.36 7.65 8.21
N THR A 124 -0.34 6.72 8.86
CA THR A 124 0.09 5.33 8.99
C THR A 124 0.11 4.63 7.63
N LEU A 125 -0.88 4.87 6.77
CA LEU A 125 -0.91 4.30 5.43
C LEU A 125 0.24 4.80 4.57
N MET A 126 0.62 6.08 4.69
CA MET A 126 1.78 6.65 3.99
C MET A 126 3.08 5.97 4.43
N PHE A 127 3.27 5.72 5.73
CA PHE A 127 4.43 4.96 6.22
C PHE A 127 4.53 3.57 5.58
N VAL A 128 3.40 2.85 5.48
CA VAL A 128 3.32 1.54 4.81
C VAL A 128 3.54 1.68 3.30
N ALA A 129 3.07 2.75 2.67
CA ALA A 129 3.32 3.00 1.25
C ALA A 129 4.80 3.25 0.96
N ILE A 130 5.50 3.99 1.82
CA ILE A 130 6.95 4.21 1.72
C ILE A 130 7.71 2.89 1.87
N HIS A 131 7.26 1.99 2.76
CA HIS A 131 7.81 0.63 2.87
C HIS A 131 7.72 -0.13 1.54
N GLU A 132 6.56 -0.10 0.87
CA GLU A 132 6.41 -0.75 -0.44
C GLU A 132 7.20 -0.05 -1.54
N MET A 133 7.39 1.26 -1.49
CA MET A 133 8.29 1.99 -2.40
C MET A 133 9.75 1.57 -2.21
N ALA A 134 10.19 1.32 -0.97
CA ALA A 134 11.53 0.80 -0.69
C ALA A 134 11.75 -0.59 -1.32
N HIS A 135 10.71 -1.45 -1.36
CA HIS A 135 10.78 -2.73 -2.09
C HIS A 135 10.99 -2.56 -3.61
N ILE A 136 10.50 -1.47 -4.20
CA ILE A 136 10.72 -1.13 -5.61
C ILE A 136 12.15 -0.62 -5.83
N MET A 137 12.63 0.21 -4.91
CA MET A 137 13.97 0.81 -4.93
C MET A 137 15.09 -0.22 -4.71
N THR A 138 14.81 -1.31 -3.98
CA THR A 138 15.75 -2.37 -3.63
C THR A 138 15.88 -3.41 -4.74
N GLU A 139 17.10 -3.83 -5.10
CA GLU A 139 17.31 -4.92 -6.06
C GLU A 139 17.00 -6.28 -5.41
N SER A 140 17.58 -6.52 -4.23
CA SER A 140 17.42 -7.77 -3.51
C SER A 140 15.98 -8.06 -3.05
N ILE A 141 15.71 -9.34 -2.74
CA ILE A 141 14.40 -9.81 -2.26
C ILE A 141 14.44 -9.91 -0.73
N GLY A 142 13.37 -9.44 -0.09
CA GLY A 142 13.19 -9.43 1.36
C GLY A 142 13.74 -8.17 2.02
N HIS A 143 13.79 -8.18 3.36
CA HIS A 143 14.21 -7.05 4.19
C HIS A 143 15.69 -7.14 4.56
N LYS A 144 16.58 -7.15 3.55
CA LYS A 144 18.05 -7.10 3.75
C LYS A 144 18.50 -5.67 4.07
N GLN A 145 19.78 -5.47 4.41
CA GLN A 145 20.31 -4.14 4.73
C GLN A 145 19.99 -3.09 3.66
N GLU A 146 20.19 -3.42 2.38
CA GLU A 146 19.83 -2.55 1.25
C GLU A 146 18.38 -2.06 1.30
N PHE A 147 17.44 -2.93 1.71
CA PHE A 147 16.05 -2.54 1.88
C PHE A 147 15.88 -1.52 3.00
N TRP A 148 16.50 -1.77 4.16
CA TRP A 148 16.37 -0.88 5.32
C TRP A 148 17.02 0.47 5.07
N ASP A 149 18.18 0.48 4.41
CA ASP A 149 18.85 1.72 3.96
C ASP A 149 17.94 2.52 3.02
N ASN A 150 17.34 1.87 2.02
CA ASN A 150 16.39 2.52 1.10
C ASN A 150 15.11 2.99 1.82
N PHE A 151 14.63 2.23 2.79
CA PHE A 151 13.41 2.58 3.53
C PHE A 151 13.65 3.80 4.43
N GLN A 152 14.75 3.81 5.18
CA GLN A 152 15.19 4.96 5.96
C GLN A 152 15.41 6.19 5.07
N TYR A 153 16.13 6.02 3.95
CA TYR A 153 16.35 7.08 2.97
C TYR A 153 15.04 7.70 2.49
N LEU A 154 14.05 6.90 2.08
CA LEU A 154 12.77 7.43 1.61
C LEU A 154 11.97 8.13 2.72
N LEU A 155 12.08 7.68 3.98
CA LEU A 155 11.44 8.34 5.11
C LEU A 155 12.06 9.71 5.38
N GLU A 156 13.38 9.82 5.34
CA GLU A 156 14.11 11.08 5.45
C GLU A 156 13.74 12.04 4.32
N LYS A 157 13.72 11.56 3.07
CA LYS A 157 13.31 12.38 1.92
C LYS A 157 11.85 12.80 1.95
N ALA A 158 10.97 11.96 2.49
CA ALA A 158 9.57 12.32 2.69
C ALA A 158 9.39 13.41 3.75
N GLU A 159 10.23 13.44 4.78
CA GLU A 159 10.23 14.53 5.77
C GLU A 159 10.81 15.83 5.19
N GLU A 160 11.96 15.75 4.52
CA GLU A 160 12.59 16.90 3.84
C GLU A 160 11.64 17.58 2.87
N ALA A 161 10.87 16.79 2.11
CA ALA A 161 9.87 17.26 1.16
C ALA A 161 8.55 17.73 1.81
N GLY A 162 8.38 17.55 3.13
CA GLY A 162 7.14 17.89 3.84
C GLY A 162 5.94 16.97 3.54
N ILE A 163 6.17 15.79 2.97
CA ILE A 163 5.13 14.84 2.53
C ILE A 163 4.66 13.95 3.68
N HIS A 164 5.61 13.47 4.49
CA HIS A 164 5.35 12.62 5.64
C HIS A 164 6.31 12.98 6.76
N LYS A 165 5.78 13.29 7.95
CA LYS A 165 6.60 13.47 9.15
C LYS A 165 6.69 12.13 9.89
N PRO A 166 7.86 11.49 9.99
CA PRO A 166 8.02 10.22 10.69
C PRO A 166 7.49 10.29 12.11
N LYS A 167 6.92 9.18 12.56
CA LYS A 167 6.40 9.00 13.92
C LYS A 167 7.21 7.92 14.63
N ASP A 168 7.57 8.18 15.88
CA ASP A 168 8.26 7.21 16.73
C ASP A 168 7.27 6.15 17.23
N TYR A 169 7.15 5.07 16.46
CA TYR A 169 6.25 3.96 16.79
C TYR A 169 6.72 3.13 17.99
N LYS A 170 7.94 3.32 18.49
CA LYS A 170 8.40 2.68 19.71
C LYS A 170 7.72 3.28 20.94
N ASN A 171 7.52 4.59 20.93
CA ASN A 171 6.82 5.34 21.99
C ASN A 171 5.32 5.45 21.73
N GLU A 172 4.90 5.52 20.47
CA GLU A 172 3.49 5.64 20.08
C GLU A 172 3.08 4.57 19.04
N PRO A 173 2.98 3.29 19.44
CA PRO A 173 2.68 2.19 18.53
C PRO A 173 1.29 2.33 17.89
N GLN A 174 1.15 1.78 16.67
CA GLN A 174 -0.07 1.91 15.89
C GLN A 174 -0.57 0.56 15.36
N GLU A 175 -1.88 0.32 15.43
CA GLU A 175 -2.50 -0.86 14.84
C GLU A 175 -2.69 -0.68 13.33
N TYR A 176 -2.25 -1.67 12.55
CA TYR A 176 -2.46 -1.72 11.10
C TYR A 176 -2.89 -3.13 10.69
N CYS A 177 -4.12 -3.30 10.20
CA CYS A 177 -4.68 -4.57 9.74
C CYS A 177 -4.38 -5.80 10.63
N GLY A 178 -4.41 -5.62 11.96
CA GLY A 178 -4.22 -6.68 12.94
C GLY A 178 -2.75 -7.02 13.26
N MET A 179 -1.80 -6.24 12.77
CA MET A 179 -0.45 -6.15 13.31
C MET A 179 -0.25 -4.82 14.04
N THR A 180 0.78 -4.73 14.87
CA THR A 180 1.17 -3.50 15.55
C THR A 180 2.48 -3.01 14.94
N ILE A 181 2.48 -1.79 14.42
CA ILE A 181 3.70 -1.09 14.01
C ILE A 181 4.30 -0.51 15.28
N THR A 182 5.52 -0.95 15.60
CA THR A 182 6.23 -0.60 16.84
C THR A 182 7.62 -0.03 16.57
N ASP A 183 7.98 0.14 15.31
CA ASP A 183 9.33 0.48 14.91
C ASP A 183 9.34 1.33 13.65
N ASN A 184 10.34 2.22 13.55
CA ASN A 184 10.51 3.13 12.43
C ASN A 184 12.02 3.40 12.22
N PRO A 185 12.61 2.91 11.13
CA PRO A 185 14.07 3.00 10.92
C PRO A 185 14.57 4.44 10.75
N TYR A 186 13.67 5.41 10.58
CA TYR A 186 14.04 6.82 10.67
C TYR A 186 14.74 7.20 12.00
N TYR A 187 14.41 6.53 13.11
CA TYR A 187 15.00 6.81 14.43
C TYR A 187 16.15 5.87 14.81
N ASP A 188 16.57 4.98 13.90
CA ASP A 188 17.67 4.06 14.13
C ASP A 188 18.99 4.77 13.77
N HIS A 189 19.56 5.47 14.74
CA HIS A 189 20.89 6.11 14.66
C HIS A 189 21.94 5.33 15.47
#